data_AF-A0A2V7RTD8-F1
#
_entry.id   AF-A0A2V7RTD8-F1
#
_cell.length_a   1.000
_cell.length_b   1.000
_cell.length_c   1.000
_cell.angle_alpha   90.00
_cell.angle_beta   90.00
_cell.angle_gamma   90.00
#
_symmetry.space_group_name_H-M   'P 1'
#
loop_
_entity.id
_entity.type
_entity.pdbx_description
1 polymer ?
#
loop_
_entity_poly.entity_id
_entity_poly.type
_entity_poly.pdbx_seq_one_letter_code
_entity_poly.pdbx_strand_id
1 'polypeptide(L)'
;MADQSGPRGLLTLVCLTCGNEKFYEQSVPKTVVTCERCGGTVFRNFATPTEPDEATIAQLEDQARSISYGDASPDTTTGDVRDLDMR
;
A
#
# COMPACT_ATOMS: atom_id res chain seq x y z
N MET A 1 -15.81 -1.40 -22.63
CA MET A 1 -16.60 -2.08 -21.59
C MET A 1 -16.03 -1.63 -20.28
N ALA A 2 -16.74 -0.79 -19.51
CA ALA A 2 -16.21 -0.27 -18.26
C ALA A 2 -16.19 -1.40 -17.22
N ASP A 3 -15.00 -1.72 -16.73
CA ASP A 3 -14.76 -2.69 -15.68
C ASP A 3 -15.68 -2.41 -14.49
N GLN A 4 -16.68 -3.26 -14.27
CA GLN A 4 -17.58 -3.21 -13.12
C GLN A 4 -16.96 -3.86 -11.87
N SER A 5 -15.71 -4.29 -11.94
CA SER A 5 -14.99 -4.77 -10.76
C SER A 5 -14.42 -3.54 -10.04
N GLY A 6 -15.12 -3.10 -8.99
CA GLY A 6 -14.52 -2.18 -8.02
C GLY A 6 -13.18 -2.70 -7.50
N PRO A 7 -12.36 -1.83 -6.90
CA PRO A 7 -11.01 -2.21 -6.48
C PRO A 7 -11.08 -3.41 -5.53
N ARG A 8 -10.39 -4.49 -5.90
CA ARG A 8 -10.30 -5.73 -5.11
C ARG A 8 -9.16 -5.60 -4.13
N GLY A 9 -9.44 -5.87 -2.86
CA GLY A 9 -8.45 -5.80 -1.78
C GLY A 9 -9.06 -5.29 -0.48
N LEU A 10 -8.19 -4.94 0.46
CA LEU A 10 -8.61 -4.40 1.75
C LEU A 10 -9.21 -3.02 1.57
N LEU A 11 -10.49 -2.90 1.87
CA LEU A 11 -11.26 -1.67 1.76
C LEU A 11 -11.51 -1.09 3.14
N THR A 12 -11.13 0.17 3.32
CA THR A 12 -11.37 0.92 4.55
C THR A 12 -12.38 2.03 4.28
N LEU A 13 -13.52 1.98 4.95
CA LEU A 13 -14.53 3.04 4.95
C LEU A 13 -14.33 3.93 6.18
N VAL A 14 -14.10 5.21 5.95
CA VAL A 14 -13.99 6.21 7.02
C VAL A 14 -15.23 7.09 7.00
N CYS A 15 -15.98 7.11 8.12
CA CYS A 15 -17.14 7.98 8.25
C CYS A 15 -16.69 9.45 8.28
N LEU A 16 -17.21 10.26 7.36
CA LEU A 16 -16.83 11.68 7.30
C LEU A 16 -17.35 12.49 8.49
N THR A 17 -18.38 12.01 9.18
CA THR A 17 -19.00 12.74 10.29
C THR A 17 -18.23 12.56 11.60
N CYS A 18 -17.74 11.36 11.90
CA CYS A 18 -17.14 11.03 13.21
C CYS A 18 -15.79 10.32 13.15
N GLY A 19 -15.26 10.08 11.94
CA GLY A 19 -13.98 9.41 11.73
C GLY A 19 -13.99 7.91 12.03
N ASN A 20 -15.14 7.29 12.32
CA ASN A 20 -15.18 5.86 12.60
C ASN A 20 -14.84 5.04 11.34
N GLU A 21 -13.98 4.04 11.52
CA GLU A 21 -13.47 3.21 10.44
C GLU A 21 -14.19 1.86 10.40
N LYS A 22 -14.39 1.32 9.19
CA LYS A 22 -14.89 -0.03 8.93
C LYS A 22 -14.05 -0.68 7.84
N PHE A 23 -13.72 -1.95 8.02
CA PHE A 23 -12.86 -2.71 7.12
C PHE A 23 -13.66 -3.80 6.39
N TYR A 24 -13.38 -3.99 5.09
CA TYR A 24 -13.95 -5.03 4.25
C TYR A 24 -12.84 -5.70 3.44
N GLU A 25 -12.89 -7.02 3.30
CA GLU A 25 -11.80 -7.78 2.66
C GLU A 25 -11.84 -7.79 1.13
N GLN A 26 -13.01 -7.54 0.52
CA GLN A 26 -13.18 -7.69 -0.93
C GLN A 26 -13.97 -6.55 -1.57
N SER A 27 -15.15 -6.24 -1.04
CA SER A 27 -16.01 -5.17 -1.57
C SER A 27 -16.90 -4.61 -0.47
N VAL A 28 -17.25 -3.32 -0.61
CA VAL A 28 -18.30 -2.72 0.21
C VAL A 28 -19.64 -3.29 -0.27
N PRO A 29 -20.50 -3.80 0.63
CA PRO A 29 -21.81 -4.29 0.24
C PRO A 29 -22.60 -3.18 -0.48
N LYS A 30 -23.36 -3.54 -1.52
CA LYS A 30 -24.17 -2.60 -2.32
C LYS A 30 -25.34 -1.97 -1.54
N THR A 31 -25.54 -2.39 -0.29
CA THR A 31 -26.52 -1.84 0.62
C THR A 31 -26.01 -0.55 1.25
N VAL A 32 -26.93 0.31 1.68
CA VAL A 32 -26.57 1.55 2.39
C VAL A 32 -25.84 1.19 3.68
N VAL A 33 -24.54 1.51 3.73
CA VAL A 33 -23.73 1.34 4.95
C VAL A 33 -24.03 2.50 5.89
N THR A 34 -24.34 2.19 7.14
CA THR A 34 -24.54 3.17 8.21
C THR A 34 -23.43 3.07 9.25
N CYS A 35 -23.04 4.23 9.78
CA CYS A 35 -22.06 4.31 10.85
C CYS A 35 -22.72 3.92 12.17
N GLU A 36 -22.20 2.89 12.84
CA GLU A 36 -22.71 2.43 14.13
C GLU A 36 -22.51 3.46 15.25
N ARG A 37 -21.57 4.41 15.07
CA ARG A 37 -21.23 5.42 16.06
C ARG A 37 -22.10 6.67 16.00
N CYS A 38 -22.42 7.15 14.80
CA CYS A 38 -23.11 8.44 14.62
C CYS A 38 -24.32 8.39 13.68
N GLY A 39 -24.62 7.24 13.08
CA GLY A 39 -25.73 7.08 12.12
C GLY A 39 -25.47 7.66 10.73
N GLY A 40 -24.30 8.26 10.47
CA GLY A 40 -23.95 8.82 9.16
C GLY A 40 -23.89 7.76 8.05
N THR A 41 -24.18 8.17 6.82
CA THR A 41 -24.17 7.33 5.60
C THR A 41 -23.09 7.72 4.61
N VAL A 42 -22.35 8.80 4.87
CA VAL A 42 -21.30 9.30 3.98
C VAL A 42 -19.95 8.80 4.45
N PHE A 43 -19.27 8.05 3.58
CA PHE A 43 -17.97 7.45 3.84
C PHE A 43 -16.97 7.77 2.74
N ARG A 44 -15.71 7.95 3.12
CA ARG A 44 -14.58 7.91 2.20
C ARG A 44 -14.07 6.48 2.11
N ASN A 45 -13.85 5.99 0.90
CA ASN A 45 -13.35 4.65 0.64
C ASN A 45 -11.86 4.69 0.29
N PHE A 46 -11.07 3.85 0.95
CA PHE A 46 -9.67 3.60 0.64
C PHE A 46 -9.54 2.13 0.26
N ALA A 47 -9.08 1.87 -0.96
CA ALA A 47 -8.79 0.51 -1.39
C ALA A 47 -7.28 0.30 -1.40
N THR A 48 -6.83 -0.72 -0.67
CA THR A 48 -5.45 -1.21 -0.72
C THR A 48 -5.46 -2.47 -1.58
N PRO A 49 -4.95 -2.42 -2.83
CA PRO A 49 -4.80 -3.60 -3.65
C PRO A 49 -3.96 -4.64 -2.92
N THR A 50 -4.48 -5.85 -2.76
CA THR A 50 -3.73 -6.98 -2.17
C THR A 50 -2.85 -7.70 -3.19
N GLU A 51 -3.10 -7.47 -4.47
CA GLU A 51 -2.27 -7.92 -5.58
C GLU A 51 -1.53 -6.70 -6.14
N PRO A 52 -0.20 -6.78 -6.35
CA PRO A 52 0.53 -5.70 -6.97
C PRO A 52 0.05 -5.53 -8.42
N ASP A 53 -0.29 -4.30 -8.79
CA ASP A 53 -0.65 -3.97 -10.16
C ASP A 53 0.60 -3.95 -11.07
N GLU A 54 0.42 -3.91 -12.39
CA GLU A 54 1.54 -3.94 -13.35
C GLU A 54 2.57 -2.82 -13.10
N ALA A 55 2.12 -1.65 -12.62
CA ALA A 55 3.00 -0.54 -12.27
C ALA A 55 3.85 -0.84 -11.02
N THR A 56 3.22 -1.42 -9.99
CA THR A 56 3.90 -1.86 -8.76
C THR A 56 4.87 -3.00 -9.06
N ILE A 57 4.49 -3.94 -9.93
CA ILE A 57 5.36 -5.02 -10.39
C ILE A 57 6.59 -4.45 -11.10
N ALA A 58 6.40 -3.54 -12.05
CA ALA A 58 7.52 -2.91 -12.78
C ALA A 58 8.48 -2.16 -11.83
N GLN A 59 7.95 -1.46 -10.83
CA GLN A 59 8.77 -0.80 -9.81
C GLN A 59 9.55 -1.80 -8.95
N LEU A 60 8.91 -2.90 -8.53
CA LEU A 60 9.56 -3.95 -7.74
C LEU A 60 10.63 -4.68 -8.56
N GLU A 61 10.41 -4.91 -9.85
CA GLU A 61 11.40 -5.51 -10.76
C GLU A 61 12.60 -4.58 -11.00
N ASP A 62 12.37 -3.28 -11.16
CA ASP A 62 13.44 -2.28 -11.30
C ASP A 62 14.30 -2.19 -10.03
N GLN A 63 13.65 -2.16 -8.87
CA GLN A 63 14.35 -2.23 -7.58
C GLN A 63 15.14 -3.53 -7.45
N ALA A 64 14.56 -4.69 -7.80
CA ALA A 64 15.26 -5.96 -7.74
C ALA A 64 16.51 -6.01 -8.65
N ARG A 65 16.47 -5.35 -9.82
CA ARG A 65 17.63 -5.25 -10.71
C ARG A 65 18.75 -4.38 -10.15
N SER A 66 18.42 -3.38 -9.33
CA SER A 66 19.40 -2.51 -8.66
C SER A 66 20.11 -3.14 -7.44
N ILE A 67 19.67 -4.32 -6.98
CA ILE A 67 20.25 -5.09 -5.87
C ILE A 67 20.68 -6.49 -6.35
N SER A 68 21.47 -6.54 -7.43
CA SER A 68 22.12 -7.79 -7.80
C SER A 68 23.09 -8.21 -6.68
N TYR A 69 22.88 -9.40 -6.11
CA TYR A 69 23.73 -9.95 -5.06
C TYR A 69 25.14 -10.18 -5.64
N GLY A 70 26.05 -9.23 -5.40
CA GLY A 70 27.40 -9.22 -5.97
C GLY A 70 27.75 -7.99 -6.81
N ASP A 71 26.86 -7.00 -6.94
CA ASP A 71 27.25 -5.69 -7.46
C ASP A 71 28.24 -5.04 -6.47
N ALA A 72 29.40 -4.63 -6.97
CA ALA A 72 30.37 -3.94 -6.15
C ALA A 72 29.73 -2.61 -5.76
N SER A 73 29.49 -2.40 -4.46
CA SER A 73 29.07 -1.08 -3.97
C SER A 73 29.97 -0.03 -4.61
N PRO A 74 29.44 0.89 -5.42
CA PRO A 74 30.28 1.86 -6.09
C PRO A 74 30.94 2.69 -4.98
N ASP A 75 32.26 2.61 -4.92
CA ASP A 75 33.15 3.39 -4.07
C ASP A 75 33.25 3.07 -2.56
N THR A 76 32.93 1.86 -2.09
CA THR A 76 33.39 1.48 -0.73
C THR A 76 34.79 0.90 -0.78
N THR A 77 35.80 1.68 -0.39
CA THR A 77 37.16 1.19 -0.22
C THR A 77 37.34 0.56 1.16
N THR A 78 38.37 -0.27 1.34
CA THR A 78 38.72 -0.81 2.66
C THR A 78 39.04 0.29 3.69
N GLY A 79 39.41 1.50 3.23
CA GLY A 79 39.61 2.66 4.09
C GLY A 79 38.32 3.14 4.77
N ASP A 80 37.21 3.12 4.04
CA ASP A 80 35.91 3.60 4.54
C ASP A 80 35.35 2.69 5.65
N VAL A 81 35.67 1.40 5.62
CA VAL A 81 35.28 0.45 6.67
C VAL A 81 36.06 0.69 7.97
N ARG A 82 37.33 1.10 7.87
CA ARG A 82 38.20 1.32 9.05
C ARG A 82 37.87 2.60 9.82
N ASP A 83 37.31 3.61 9.14
CA ASP A 83 36.91 4.86 9.77
C ASP A 83 35.69 4.68 10.70
N LEU A 84 34.83 3.70 10.42
CA LEU A 84 33.66 3.37 11.23
C LEU A 84 33.99 2.66 12.55
N ASP A 85 35.10 1.90 12.60
CA ASP A 85 35.56 1.16 13.78
C ASP A 85 36.26 2.07 14.82
N MET A 86 36.53 3.33 14.47
CA MET A 86 37.20 4.30 15.34
C MET A 86 36.22 5.16 16.19
N ARG A 87 34.94 4.79 16.28
CA ARG A 87 33.94 5.52 17.08
C ARG A 87 33.69 4.94 18.47
#